data_AF-A0A522WWU4-F1
#
_entry.id   AF-A0A522WWU4-F1
#
_cell.length_a   1.000
_cell.length_b   1.000
_cell.length_c   1.000
_cell.angle_alpha   90.00
_cell.angle_beta   90.00
_cell.angle_gamma   90.00
#
_symmetry.space_group_name_H-M   'P 1'
#
loop_
_entity.id
_entity.type
_entity.pdbx_description
1 polymer ?
#
loop_
_entity_poly.entity_id
_entity_poly.type
_entity_poly.pdbx_seq_one_letter_code
_entity_poly.pdbx_strand_id
1 'polypeptide(L)'
;MNAFLIACTFIFSVTLAFADDDDKAAVKQPDFAKSGTVFLAAKAQSVSGLQTVTLTPVSHHAEFMAYGKAVNVQPLIELRHRYLLALTERGGAAARFTQAEQNIRRQQDLYRDGATSKRNLQVQQAQWQTDKAQLDASGVQAKAIADEARLNWGKKLSEWALATDSELLSAFLSGRQTLLQITLPVNKQLASDLQTIYVEASGNRSAAGKAGLISAAPQTDLSAQGESYFFQTDNSHIRVGMRVAAWIPEQGENQSGVVIPKSALIWYMDQAFVYIKTAEQQFSRRTIDQYSATTGGYFVGNGINAGEQLVVIGGQMLLSEEFRGQIPNEDD
;
A
#
# COMPACT_ATOMS: atom_id res chain seq x y z
N MET A 1 8.75 42.76 -28.36
CA MET A 1 7.34 43.08 -28.04
C MET A 1 7.16 42.87 -26.56
N ASN A 2 7.11 43.97 -25.81
CA ASN A 2 6.94 44.01 -24.36
C ASN A 2 5.49 43.67 -24.00
N ALA A 3 5.26 42.68 -23.14
CA ALA A 3 3.96 42.45 -22.53
C ALA A 3 4.00 42.95 -21.09
N PHE A 4 3.18 43.97 -20.83
CA PHE A 4 3.07 44.71 -19.58
C PHE A 4 2.44 43.88 -18.45
N LEU A 5 3.04 44.02 -17.27
CA LEU A 5 2.51 43.68 -15.96
C LEU A 5 1.23 44.50 -15.69
N ILE A 6 0.14 43.85 -15.28
CA ILE A 6 -1.01 44.52 -14.63
C ILE A 6 -1.13 43.94 -13.23
N ALA A 7 -0.68 44.70 -12.24
CA ALA A 7 -0.91 44.44 -10.83
C ALA A 7 -2.21 45.14 -10.41
N CYS A 8 -3.25 44.38 -10.10
CA CYS A 8 -4.48 44.89 -9.52
C CYS A 8 -4.31 45.04 -8.00
N THR A 9 -4.00 46.24 -7.55
CA THR A 9 -4.07 46.65 -6.15
C THR A 9 -5.52 46.89 -5.74
N PHE A 10 -6.10 46.00 -4.93
CA PHE A 10 -7.38 46.25 -4.26
C PHE A 10 -7.15 47.15 -3.04
N ILE A 11 -7.63 48.39 -3.12
CA ILE A 11 -7.72 49.32 -1.99
C ILE A 11 -9.03 49.03 -1.27
N PHE A 12 -8.96 48.33 -0.12
CA PHE A 12 -10.12 48.17 0.76
C PHE A 12 -10.23 49.42 1.63
N SER A 13 -11.24 50.25 1.36
CA SER A 13 -11.56 51.42 2.17
C SER A 13 -12.29 50.97 3.44
N VAL A 14 -11.69 51.23 4.59
CA VAL A 14 -12.30 50.97 5.90
C VAL A 14 -13.23 52.15 6.23
N THR A 15 -14.53 51.92 6.19
CA THR A 15 -15.52 52.79 6.85
C THR A 15 -15.66 52.34 8.30
N LEU A 16 -15.13 53.14 9.23
CA LEU A 16 -15.40 53.03 10.67
C LEU A 16 -16.82 53.57 10.93
N ALA A 17 -17.78 52.65 11.06
CA ALA A 17 -19.05 52.94 11.71
C ALA A 17 -18.86 52.73 13.21
N PHE A 18 -18.91 53.82 13.99
CA PHE A 18 -19.02 53.74 15.44
C PHE A 18 -20.48 53.44 15.77
N ALA A 19 -20.77 52.17 16.11
CA ALA A 19 -21.96 51.80 16.85
C ALA A 19 -21.57 51.77 18.33
N ASP A 20 -22.21 52.66 19.08
CA ASP A 20 -22.26 52.71 20.54
C ASP A 20 -23.14 51.53 21.00
N ASP A 21 -22.52 50.49 21.54
CA ASP A 21 -23.24 49.35 22.11
C ASP A 21 -22.51 48.91 23.38
N ASP A 22 -23.26 48.85 24.47
CA ASP A 22 -22.79 48.68 25.85
C ASP A 22 -21.87 47.46 25.99
N ASP A 23 -20.64 47.70 26.45
CA ASP A 23 -19.63 46.71 26.79
C ASP A 23 -20.11 45.82 27.96
N LYS A 24 -20.95 44.81 27.66
CA LYS A 24 -21.05 43.63 28.52
C LYS A 24 -19.81 42.79 28.28
N ALA A 25 -18.98 42.69 29.33
CA ALA A 25 -17.80 41.84 29.36
C ALA A 25 -18.10 40.48 28.72
N ALA A 26 -17.38 40.15 27.65
CA ALA A 26 -17.40 38.84 27.04
C ALA A 26 -17.18 37.78 28.13
N VAL A 27 -18.17 36.91 28.32
CA VAL A 27 -18.08 35.73 29.20
C VAL A 27 -16.84 34.95 28.77
N LYS A 28 -15.83 34.88 29.63
CA LYS A 28 -14.64 34.05 29.40
C LYS A 28 -15.11 32.62 29.17
N GLN A 29 -14.90 32.10 27.95
CA GLN A 29 -15.07 30.68 27.68
C GLN A 29 -14.17 29.87 28.64
N PRO A 30 -14.71 28.84 29.31
CA PRO A 30 -13.91 27.99 30.18
C PRO A 30 -12.74 27.39 29.39
N ASP A 31 -11.56 27.40 30.01
CA ASP A 31 -10.35 26.80 29.46
C ASP A 31 -10.47 25.26 29.54
N PHE A 32 -11.17 24.66 28.57
CA PHE A 32 -11.46 23.22 28.50
C PHE A 32 -10.21 22.35 28.26
N ALA A 33 -9.01 22.92 28.12
CA ALA A 33 -7.78 22.17 27.92
C ALA A 33 -7.18 21.58 29.22
N LYS A 34 -7.70 21.94 30.39
CA LYS A 34 -7.24 21.36 31.67
C LYS A 34 -7.94 20.03 31.95
N SER A 35 -7.20 19.04 32.44
CA SER A 35 -7.74 17.74 32.86
C SER A 35 -8.86 17.92 33.89
N GLY A 36 -10.10 17.73 33.47
CA GLY A 36 -11.26 17.73 34.35
C GLY A 36 -11.21 16.52 35.28
N THR A 37 -11.32 16.76 36.58
CA THR A 37 -11.52 15.71 37.57
C THR A 37 -12.99 15.67 37.94
N VAL A 38 -13.62 14.51 37.79
CA VAL A 38 -15.02 14.28 38.12
C VAL A 38 -15.09 13.39 39.36
N PHE A 39 -15.87 13.82 40.34
CA PHE A 39 -16.17 13.02 41.53
C PHE A 39 -17.55 12.42 41.42
N LEU A 40 -17.65 11.10 41.59
CA LEU A 40 -18.91 10.39 41.45
C LEU A 40 -19.08 9.34 42.53
N ALA A 41 -20.12 9.50 43.37
CA ALA A 41 -20.42 8.60 44.47
C ALA A 41 -20.70 7.17 44.01
N ALA A 42 -20.34 6.17 44.82
CA ALA A 42 -20.47 4.74 44.48
C ALA A 42 -21.90 4.32 44.09
N LYS A 43 -22.92 4.91 44.73
CA LYS A 43 -24.34 4.66 44.38
C LYS A 43 -24.70 5.19 42.99
N ALA A 44 -24.12 6.31 42.58
CA ALA A 44 -24.35 6.86 41.24
C ALA A 44 -23.61 6.05 40.17
N GLN A 45 -22.40 5.53 40.48
CA GLN A 45 -21.66 4.62 39.59
C GLN A 45 -22.43 3.32 39.29
N SER A 46 -23.08 2.73 40.29
CA SER A 46 -23.83 1.49 40.10
C SER A 46 -25.12 1.71 39.31
N VAL A 47 -25.84 2.80 39.59
CA VAL A 47 -27.08 3.15 38.88
C VAL A 47 -26.80 3.51 37.41
N SER A 48 -25.66 4.12 37.11
CA SER A 48 -25.28 4.48 35.74
C SER A 48 -24.71 3.32 34.92
N GLY A 49 -24.53 2.14 35.52
CA GLY A 49 -23.88 1.01 34.86
C GLY A 49 -22.45 1.29 34.43
N LEU A 50 -21.71 2.11 35.19
CA LEU A 50 -20.34 2.47 34.85
C LEU A 50 -19.46 1.22 34.89
N GLN A 51 -18.74 0.97 33.79
CA GLN A 51 -17.81 -0.16 33.69
C GLN A 51 -16.41 0.34 33.37
N THR A 52 -15.43 -0.26 34.05
CA THR A 52 -14.01 -0.01 33.81
C THR A 52 -13.29 -1.27 33.39
N VAL A 53 -12.28 -1.13 32.54
CA VAL A 53 -11.34 -2.20 32.19
C VAL A 53 -9.92 -1.79 32.59
N THR A 54 -9.13 -2.73 33.09
CA THR A 54 -7.70 -2.50 33.30
C THR A 54 -6.97 -2.60 31.98
N LEU A 55 -6.25 -1.55 31.60
CA LEU A 55 -5.49 -1.53 30.36
C LEU A 55 -4.30 -2.48 30.43
N THR A 56 -4.16 -3.32 29.40
CA THR A 56 -3.01 -4.20 29.25
C THR A 56 -2.00 -3.59 28.26
N PRO A 57 -0.70 -3.80 28.49
CA PRO A 57 0.31 -3.33 27.54
C PRO A 57 0.17 -4.11 26.24
N VAL A 58 0.14 -3.38 25.13
CA VAL A 58 0.14 -3.91 23.77
C VAL A 58 1.34 -3.34 23.05
N SER A 59 2.02 -4.18 22.28
CA SER A 59 3.08 -3.75 21.38
C SER A 59 2.50 -3.53 19.99
N HIS A 60 2.71 -2.35 19.42
CA HIS A 60 2.19 -1.95 18.13
C HIS A 60 3.31 -1.44 17.21
N HIS A 61 3.37 -1.99 16.00
CA HIS A 61 4.20 -1.43 14.94
C HIS A 61 3.42 -0.35 14.21
N ALA A 62 3.97 0.87 14.15
CA ALA A 62 3.39 1.92 13.33
C ALA A 62 3.26 1.44 11.88
N GLU A 63 2.13 1.73 11.24
CA GLU A 63 1.88 1.43 9.84
C GLU A 63 1.64 2.73 9.09
N PHE A 64 2.14 2.83 7.87
CA PHE A 64 1.75 3.89 6.94
C PHE A 64 0.88 3.33 5.83
N MET A 65 0.07 4.21 5.24
CA MET A 65 -0.77 3.86 4.11
C MET A 65 -0.06 4.14 2.78
N ALA A 66 -0.19 3.19 1.87
CA ALA A 66 0.20 3.30 0.47
C ALA A 66 -1.00 2.94 -0.41
N TYR A 67 -0.94 3.31 -1.69
CA TYR A 67 -2.02 3.04 -2.64
C TYR A 67 -1.50 2.30 -3.85
N GLY A 68 -2.38 1.51 -4.45
CA GLY A 68 -2.04 0.71 -5.60
C GLY A 68 -3.25 0.33 -6.44
N LYS A 69 -3.01 -0.60 -7.35
CA LYS A 69 -4.02 -1.16 -8.24
C LYS A 69 -3.84 -2.65 -8.42
N ALA A 70 -4.95 -3.35 -8.64
CA ALA A 70 -4.95 -4.71 -9.12
C ALA A 70 -4.62 -4.71 -10.63
N VAL A 71 -3.49 -5.29 -10.99
CA VAL A 71 -2.93 -5.26 -12.35
C VAL A 71 -3.48 -6.40 -13.19
N ASN A 72 -3.77 -6.12 -14.46
CA ASN A 72 -4.13 -7.14 -15.43
C ASN A 72 -2.87 -7.91 -15.87
N VAL A 73 -2.88 -9.24 -15.72
CA VAL A 73 -1.78 -10.12 -16.12
C VAL A 73 -1.79 -10.47 -17.61
N GLN A 74 -2.81 -10.08 -18.37
CA GLN A 74 -2.91 -10.35 -19.81
C GLN A 74 -1.65 -9.96 -20.61
N PRO A 75 -0.97 -8.82 -20.38
CA PRO A 75 0.25 -8.52 -21.12
C PRO A 75 1.42 -9.46 -20.80
N LEU A 76 1.46 -10.07 -19.60
CA LEU A 76 2.42 -11.15 -19.30
C LEU A 76 2.11 -12.41 -20.11
N ILE A 77 0.83 -12.73 -20.31
CA ILE A 77 0.39 -13.88 -21.10
C ILE A 77 0.70 -13.69 -22.58
N GLU A 78 0.44 -12.49 -23.11
CA GLU A 78 0.82 -12.10 -24.46
C GLU A 78 2.34 -12.25 -24.68
N LEU A 79 3.14 -11.80 -23.72
CA LEU A 79 4.59 -11.91 -23.75
C LEU A 79 5.04 -13.37 -23.74
N ARG A 80 4.47 -14.19 -22.85
CA ARG A 80 4.73 -15.64 -22.79
C ARG A 80 4.41 -16.32 -24.12
N HIS A 81 3.26 -16.01 -24.72
CA HIS A 81 2.85 -16.57 -26.00
C HIS A 81 3.85 -16.21 -27.12
N ARG A 82 4.19 -14.92 -27.25
CA ARG A 82 5.22 -14.47 -28.22
C ARG A 82 6.56 -15.16 -28.00
N TYR A 83 6.97 -15.35 -26.75
CA TYR A 83 8.21 -16.03 -26.41
C TYR A 83 8.20 -17.51 -26.81
N LEU A 84 7.12 -18.25 -26.53
CA LEU A 84 7.00 -19.66 -26.89
C LEU A 84 6.96 -19.88 -28.42
N LEU A 85 6.32 -18.96 -29.16
CA LEU A 85 6.38 -18.96 -30.62
C LEU A 85 7.81 -18.74 -31.12
N ALA A 86 8.52 -17.75 -30.58
CA ALA A 86 9.92 -17.49 -30.94
C ALA A 86 10.84 -18.69 -30.63
N LEU A 87 10.60 -19.41 -29.52
CA LEU A 87 11.33 -20.65 -29.21
C LEU A 87 11.05 -21.77 -30.22
N THR A 88 9.80 -21.89 -30.65
CA THR A 88 9.40 -22.89 -31.67
C THR A 88 10.04 -22.58 -33.01
N GLU A 89 10.01 -21.32 -33.44
CA GLU A 89 10.66 -20.86 -34.67
C GLU A 89 12.18 -21.09 -34.62
N ARG A 90 12.80 -20.77 -33.48
CA ARG A 90 14.23 -21.04 -33.26
C ARG A 90 14.56 -22.53 -33.33
N GLY A 91 13.71 -23.39 -32.77
CA GLY A 91 13.85 -24.84 -32.89
C GLY A 91 13.83 -25.32 -34.34
N GLY A 92 12.88 -24.80 -35.14
CA GLY A 92 12.81 -25.08 -36.58
C GLY A 92 14.04 -24.58 -37.35
N ALA A 93 14.50 -23.36 -37.07
CA ALA A 93 15.71 -22.79 -37.67
C ALA A 93 16.97 -23.59 -37.30
N ALA A 94 17.06 -24.07 -36.06
CA ALA A 94 18.18 -24.90 -35.59
C ALA A 94 18.23 -26.25 -36.33
N ALA A 95 17.07 -26.88 -36.55
CA ALA A 95 16.99 -28.12 -37.31
C ALA A 95 17.43 -27.94 -38.78
N ARG A 96 16.96 -26.86 -39.44
CA ARG A 96 17.38 -26.51 -40.81
C ARG A 96 18.87 -26.22 -40.90
N PHE A 97 19.41 -25.43 -39.98
CA PHE A 97 20.84 -25.15 -39.91
C PHE A 97 21.67 -26.43 -39.72
N THR A 98 21.23 -27.34 -38.84
CA THR A 98 21.87 -28.65 -38.63
C THR A 98 21.86 -29.48 -39.92
N GLN A 99 20.73 -29.52 -40.63
CA GLN A 99 20.62 -30.22 -41.92
C GLN A 99 21.54 -29.58 -42.98
N ALA A 100 21.56 -28.25 -43.08
CA ALA A 100 22.42 -27.53 -44.00
C ALA A 100 23.90 -27.78 -43.72
N GLU A 101 24.28 -27.88 -42.44
CA GLU A 101 25.64 -28.21 -42.01
C GLU A 101 26.06 -29.62 -42.47
N GLN A 102 25.17 -30.60 -42.34
CA GLN A 102 25.43 -31.96 -42.85
C GLN A 102 25.52 -32.00 -44.38
N ASN A 103 24.65 -31.26 -45.07
CA ASN A 103 24.62 -31.22 -46.53
C ASN A 103 25.86 -30.55 -47.12
N ILE A 104 26.32 -29.43 -46.55
CA ILE A 104 27.54 -28.78 -47.03
C ILE A 104 28.77 -29.64 -46.80
N ARG A 105 28.87 -30.34 -45.65
CA ARG A 105 29.95 -31.31 -45.39
C ARG A 105 29.98 -32.42 -46.44
N ARG A 106 28.84 -33.07 -46.68
CA ARG A 106 28.70 -34.12 -47.71
C ARG A 106 29.08 -33.59 -49.10
N GLN A 107 28.64 -32.38 -49.45
CA GLN A 107 28.90 -31.77 -50.75
C GLN A 107 30.38 -31.39 -50.93
N GLN A 108 31.06 -30.98 -49.85
CA GLN A 108 32.50 -30.73 -49.86
C GLN A 108 33.31 -32.01 -50.11
N ASP A 109 32.92 -33.12 -49.48
CA ASP A 109 33.58 -34.41 -49.70
C ASP A 109 33.39 -34.90 -51.13
N LEU A 110 32.16 -34.86 -51.66
CA LEU A 110 31.88 -35.19 -53.06
C LEU A 110 32.62 -34.30 -54.07
N TYR A 111 32.87 -33.03 -53.73
CA TYR A 111 33.65 -32.13 -54.59
C TYR A 111 35.14 -32.48 -54.58
N ARG A 112 35.70 -32.89 -53.43
CA ARG A 112 37.08 -33.38 -53.33
C ARG A 112 37.29 -34.65 -54.15
N ASP A 113 36.30 -35.53 -54.17
CA ASP A 113 36.34 -36.79 -54.94
C ASP A 113 35.99 -36.63 -56.42
N GLY A 114 35.77 -35.39 -56.90
CA GLY A 114 35.45 -35.10 -58.31
C GLY A 114 34.03 -35.48 -58.75
N ALA A 115 33.16 -35.89 -57.81
CA ALA A 115 31.82 -36.39 -58.08
C ALA A 115 30.73 -35.29 -58.21
N THR A 116 31.08 -34.01 -58.01
CA THR A 116 30.10 -32.91 -58.10
C THR A 116 30.70 -31.60 -58.62
N SER A 117 29.85 -30.68 -59.07
CA SER A 117 30.29 -29.40 -59.63
C SER A 117 30.55 -28.34 -58.56
N LYS A 118 31.45 -27.39 -58.86
CA LYS A 118 31.69 -26.19 -58.03
C LYS A 118 30.42 -25.37 -57.82
N ARG A 119 29.54 -25.31 -58.82
CA ARG A 119 28.24 -24.62 -58.74
C ARG A 119 27.34 -25.23 -57.66
N ASN A 120 27.26 -26.56 -57.59
CA ASN A 120 26.45 -27.24 -56.57
C ASN A 120 26.98 -26.97 -55.16
N LEU A 121 28.31 -26.95 -54.99
CA LEU A 121 28.95 -26.56 -53.73
C LEU A 121 28.59 -25.12 -53.33
N GLN A 122 28.63 -24.18 -54.28
CA GLN A 122 28.25 -22.77 -54.04
C GLN A 122 26.77 -22.63 -53.63
N VAL A 123 25.86 -23.40 -54.22
CA VAL A 123 24.44 -23.41 -53.85
C VAL A 123 24.26 -23.89 -52.40
N GLN A 124 24.90 -25.00 -52.01
CA GLN A 124 24.83 -25.50 -50.63
C GLN A 124 25.46 -24.52 -49.64
N GLN A 125 26.54 -23.83 -50.02
CA GLN A 125 27.18 -22.82 -49.18
C GLN A 125 26.24 -21.63 -48.92
N ALA A 126 25.53 -21.16 -49.95
CA ALA A 126 24.56 -20.08 -49.82
C ALA A 126 23.37 -20.49 -48.93
N GLN A 127 22.90 -21.73 -49.07
CA GLN A 127 21.83 -22.29 -48.22
C GLN A 127 22.28 -22.34 -46.75
N TRP A 128 23.49 -22.85 -46.46
CA TRP A 128 24.05 -22.88 -45.11
C TRP A 128 24.16 -21.48 -44.49
N GLN A 129 24.62 -20.49 -45.25
CA GLN A 129 24.68 -19.10 -44.79
C GLN A 129 23.29 -18.54 -44.47
N THR A 130 22.29 -18.86 -45.29
CA THR A 130 20.89 -18.44 -45.10
C THR A 130 20.29 -19.07 -43.85
N ASP A 131 20.46 -20.38 -43.66
CA ASP A 131 19.93 -21.10 -42.50
C ASP A 131 20.63 -20.67 -41.19
N LYS A 132 21.94 -20.37 -41.26
CA LYS A 132 22.67 -19.78 -40.13
C LYS A 132 22.09 -18.43 -39.76
N ALA A 133 21.92 -17.53 -40.74
CA ALA A 133 21.37 -16.20 -40.51
C ALA A 133 19.95 -16.28 -39.92
N GLN A 134 19.13 -17.24 -40.36
CA GLN A 134 17.79 -17.47 -39.80
C GLN A 134 17.83 -17.97 -38.35
N LEU A 135 18.78 -18.83 -37.99
CA LEU A 135 18.97 -19.28 -36.60
C LEU A 135 19.45 -18.13 -35.70
N ASP A 136 20.36 -17.29 -36.20
CA ASP A 136 20.86 -16.12 -35.47
C ASP A 136 19.72 -15.10 -35.25
N ALA A 137 18.94 -14.79 -36.31
CA ALA A 137 17.81 -13.88 -36.24
C ALA A 137 16.72 -14.34 -35.26
N SER A 138 16.35 -15.62 -35.28
CA SER A 138 15.36 -16.17 -34.32
C SER A 138 15.87 -16.15 -32.88
N GLY A 139 17.18 -16.27 -32.65
CA GLY A 139 17.79 -16.09 -31.33
C GLY A 139 17.67 -14.65 -30.81
N VAL A 140 17.91 -13.67 -31.67
CA VAL A 140 17.77 -12.24 -31.31
C VAL A 140 16.33 -11.90 -30.97
N GLN A 141 15.35 -12.45 -31.71
CA GLN A 141 13.93 -12.24 -31.44
C GLN A 141 13.50 -12.77 -30.07
N ALA A 142 13.89 -13.99 -29.72
CA ALA A 142 13.58 -14.57 -28.40
C ALA A 142 14.21 -13.74 -27.26
N LYS A 143 15.44 -13.25 -27.47
CA LYS A 143 16.13 -12.38 -26.51
C LYS A 143 15.43 -11.03 -26.35
N ALA A 144 15.01 -10.39 -27.44
CA ALA A 144 14.32 -9.11 -27.40
C ALA A 144 13.02 -9.18 -26.59
N ILE A 145 12.26 -10.27 -26.72
CA ILE A 145 11.04 -10.51 -25.93
C ILE A 145 11.37 -10.69 -24.44
N ALA A 146 12.45 -11.40 -24.10
CA ALA A 146 12.88 -11.58 -22.71
C ALA A 146 13.36 -10.26 -22.08
N ASP A 147 14.04 -9.41 -22.85
CA ASP A 147 14.49 -8.09 -22.40
C ASP A 147 13.29 -7.13 -22.21
N GLU A 148 12.30 -7.17 -23.12
CA GLU A 148 11.01 -6.46 -22.96
C GLU A 148 10.30 -6.86 -21.67
N ALA A 149 10.29 -8.17 -21.34
CA ALA A 149 9.67 -8.67 -20.12
C ALA A 149 10.32 -8.04 -18.88
N ARG A 150 11.66 -8.04 -18.84
CA ARG A 150 12.42 -7.51 -17.71
C ARG A 150 12.22 -6.01 -17.53
N LEU A 151 12.12 -5.26 -18.63
CA LEU A 151 11.89 -3.82 -18.59
C LEU A 151 10.52 -3.47 -17.99
N ASN A 152 9.49 -4.24 -18.34
CA ASN A 152 8.11 -3.95 -17.96
C ASN A 152 7.73 -4.54 -16.59
N TRP A 153 8.26 -5.73 -16.25
CA TRP A 153 7.80 -6.52 -15.12
C TRP A 153 8.88 -6.86 -14.10
N GLY A 154 10.14 -6.55 -14.41
CA GLY A 154 11.28 -6.87 -13.56
C GLY A 154 11.65 -8.35 -13.65
N LYS A 155 12.69 -8.73 -12.91
CA LYS A 155 13.30 -10.06 -13.02
C LYS A 155 12.34 -11.21 -12.68
N LYS A 156 11.68 -11.15 -11.51
CA LYS A 156 10.93 -12.28 -10.95
C LYS A 156 9.68 -12.64 -11.76
N LEU A 157 8.86 -11.65 -12.11
CA LEU A 157 7.67 -11.88 -12.95
C LEU A 157 8.05 -12.29 -14.38
N SER A 158 9.16 -11.78 -14.92
CA SER A 158 9.67 -12.23 -16.23
C SER A 158 10.08 -13.69 -16.20
N GLU A 159 10.78 -14.13 -15.16
CA GLU A 159 11.15 -15.54 -15.00
C GLU A 159 9.90 -16.44 -14.94
N TRP A 160 8.85 -16.02 -14.24
CA TRP A 160 7.58 -16.76 -14.19
C TRP A 160 6.88 -16.83 -15.54
N ALA A 161 6.90 -15.74 -16.31
CA ALA A 161 6.26 -15.69 -17.63
C ALA A 161 6.99 -16.55 -18.66
N LEU A 162 8.32 -16.50 -18.65
CA LEU A 162 9.19 -17.16 -19.64
C LEU A 162 9.47 -18.64 -19.33
N ALA A 163 9.18 -19.11 -18.11
CA ALA A 163 9.32 -20.53 -17.74
C ALA A 163 8.30 -21.42 -18.49
N THR A 164 8.74 -22.58 -18.99
CA THR A 164 7.88 -23.49 -19.77
C THR A 164 6.66 -23.97 -18.98
N ASP A 165 6.81 -24.25 -17.69
CA ASP A 165 5.72 -24.61 -16.77
C ASP A 165 5.79 -23.71 -15.54
N SER A 166 4.79 -22.84 -15.38
CA SER A 166 4.73 -21.88 -14.26
C SER A 166 3.42 -22.07 -13.51
N GLU A 167 3.43 -22.94 -12.50
CA GLU A 167 2.32 -23.10 -11.57
C GLU A 167 1.96 -21.76 -10.90
N LEU A 168 2.97 -20.91 -10.65
CA LEU A 168 2.78 -19.57 -10.08
C LEU A 168 1.93 -18.69 -10.99
N LEU A 169 2.19 -18.68 -12.30
CA LEU A 169 1.37 -17.92 -13.25
C LEU A 169 -0.05 -18.48 -13.36
N SER A 170 -0.21 -19.80 -13.22
CA SER A 170 -1.53 -20.46 -13.26
C SER A 170 -2.49 -19.96 -12.18
N ALA A 171 -1.96 -19.60 -10.99
CA ALA A 171 -2.77 -19.07 -9.89
C ALA A 171 -3.40 -17.71 -10.24
N PHE A 172 -2.67 -16.85 -10.97
CA PHE A 172 -3.20 -15.59 -11.47
C PHE A 172 -4.20 -15.80 -12.61
N LEU A 173 -3.92 -16.74 -13.52
CA LEU A 173 -4.83 -17.09 -14.61
C LEU A 173 -6.16 -17.66 -14.13
N SER A 174 -6.13 -18.49 -13.09
CA SER A 174 -7.35 -19.06 -12.50
C SER A 174 -8.13 -18.07 -11.62
N GLY A 175 -7.62 -16.84 -11.44
CA GLY A 175 -8.21 -15.86 -10.52
C GLY A 175 -8.11 -16.25 -9.04
N ARG A 176 -7.24 -17.22 -8.69
CA ARG A 176 -6.96 -17.58 -7.29
C ARG A 176 -6.06 -16.56 -6.62
N GLN A 177 -5.23 -15.90 -7.41
CA GLN A 177 -4.40 -14.79 -6.96
C GLN A 177 -4.61 -13.58 -7.86
N THR A 178 -4.53 -12.40 -7.25
CA THR A 178 -4.55 -11.12 -7.94
C THR A 178 -3.20 -10.45 -7.79
N LEU A 179 -2.63 -9.99 -8.91
CA LEU A 179 -1.40 -9.21 -8.92
C LEU A 179 -1.71 -7.77 -8.54
N LEU A 180 -0.98 -7.22 -7.57
CA LEU A 180 -1.11 -5.84 -7.12
C LEU A 180 0.18 -5.09 -7.44
N GLN A 181 0.06 -3.84 -7.91
CA GLN A 181 1.15 -2.89 -7.97
C GLN A 181 0.86 -1.78 -6.97
N ILE A 182 1.69 -1.67 -5.94
CA ILE A 182 1.55 -0.72 -4.84
C ILE A 182 2.71 0.26 -4.89
N THR A 183 2.40 1.55 -4.83
CA THR A 183 3.38 2.63 -4.86
C THR A 183 3.49 3.27 -3.49
N LEU A 184 4.71 3.33 -2.96
CA LEU A 184 5.01 3.95 -1.69
C LEU A 184 5.02 5.48 -1.83
N PRO A 185 4.63 6.24 -0.78
CA PRO A 185 4.90 7.66 -0.71
C PRO A 185 6.41 7.97 -0.80
N VAL A 186 6.79 9.10 -1.40
CA VAL A 186 8.19 9.48 -1.67
C VAL A 186 9.11 9.55 -0.44
N ASN A 187 8.54 9.70 0.76
CA ASN A 187 9.25 9.78 2.03
C ASN A 187 9.23 8.46 2.82
N LYS A 188 8.75 7.37 2.22
CA LYS A 188 8.65 6.05 2.84
C LYS A 188 9.38 5.02 2.00
N GLN A 189 9.92 4.01 2.66
CA GLN A 189 10.64 2.91 2.04
C GLN A 189 10.14 1.58 2.59
N LEU A 190 10.24 0.54 1.77
CA LEU A 190 9.91 -0.81 2.21
C LEU A 190 11.06 -1.36 3.07
N ALA A 191 10.70 -1.90 4.23
CA ALA A 191 11.61 -2.67 5.06
C ALA A 191 12.20 -3.87 4.28
N SER A 192 13.51 -4.08 4.35
CA SER A 192 14.22 -5.10 3.56
C SER A 192 13.81 -6.54 3.88
N ASP A 193 13.33 -6.78 5.09
CA ASP A 193 12.88 -8.07 5.61
C ASP A 193 11.36 -8.28 5.45
N LEU A 194 10.62 -7.25 5.04
CA LEU A 194 9.17 -7.31 4.94
C LEU A 194 8.71 -8.17 3.75
N GLN A 195 7.98 -9.23 4.07
CA GLN A 195 7.42 -10.15 3.07
C GLN A 195 5.91 -10.04 2.91
N THR A 196 5.22 -9.44 3.86
CA THR A 196 3.75 -9.40 3.88
C THR A 196 3.26 -8.03 4.33
N ILE A 197 2.23 -7.54 3.64
CA ILE A 197 1.49 -6.32 3.98
C ILE A 197 0.00 -6.65 4.07
N TYR A 198 -0.80 -5.68 4.49
CA TYR A 198 -2.26 -5.80 4.50
C TYR A 198 -2.88 -4.91 3.42
N VAL A 199 -3.86 -5.42 2.69
CA VAL A 199 -4.50 -4.71 1.57
C VAL A 199 -6.02 -4.87 1.58
N GLU A 200 -6.72 -3.82 1.15
CA GLU A 200 -8.18 -3.79 1.05
C GLU A 200 -8.61 -2.75 -0.02
N ALA A 201 -9.76 -2.97 -0.67
CA ALA A 201 -10.23 -2.12 -1.77
C ALA A 201 -10.95 -0.84 -1.29
N SER A 202 -11.71 -0.91 -0.19
CA SER A 202 -12.50 0.21 0.35
C SER A 202 -11.75 1.13 1.32
N GLY A 203 -10.53 0.77 1.73
CA GLY A 203 -9.75 1.52 2.72
C GLY A 203 -10.08 1.15 4.18
N ASN A 204 -10.78 0.05 4.42
CA ASN A 204 -11.09 -0.43 5.76
C ASN A 204 -10.00 -1.39 6.27
N ARG A 205 -9.14 -0.90 7.19
CA ARG A 205 -8.05 -1.70 7.79
C ARG A 205 -8.53 -3.00 8.44
N SER A 206 -9.72 -3.02 9.03
CA SER A 206 -10.27 -4.19 9.74
C SER A 206 -10.69 -5.32 8.80
N ALA A 207 -10.98 -5.02 7.53
CA ALA A 207 -11.30 -5.99 6.49
C ALA A 207 -10.08 -6.35 5.61
N ALA A 208 -8.90 -5.82 5.94
CA ALA A 208 -7.71 -6.00 5.12
C ALA A 208 -7.18 -7.44 5.16
N GLY A 209 -6.95 -7.99 3.98
CA GLY A 209 -6.35 -9.31 3.78
C GLY A 209 -4.83 -9.21 3.64
N LYS A 210 -4.13 -10.34 3.78
CA LYS A 210 -2.68 -10.38 3.56
C LYS A 210 -2.35 -10.28 2.07
N ALA A 211 -1.24 -9.62 1.77
CA ALA A 211 -0.61 -9.67 0.45
C ALA A 211 0.90 -9.91 0.60
N GLY A 212 1.41 -10.87 -0.16
CA GLY A 212 2.81 -11.27 -0.14
C GLY A 212 3.65 -10.50 -1.16
N LEU A 213 4.85 -10.09 -0.79
CA LEU A 213 5.79 -9.40 -1.68
C LEU A 213 6.28 -10.34 -2.78
N ILE A 214 6.17 -9.90 -4.03
CA ILE A 214 6.76 -10.59 -5.18
C ILE A 214 8.14 -9.99 -5.44
N SER A 215 8.20 -8.72 -5.85
CA SER A 215 9.43 -8.01 -6.20
C SER A 215 9.20 -6.51 -6.27
N ALA A 216 10.29 -5.72 -6.35
CA ALA A 216 10.19 -4.34 -6.82
C ALA A 216 9.66 -4.29 -8.26
N ALA A 217 8.86 -3.28 -8.57
CA ALA A 217 8.37 -3.00 -9.92
C ALA A 217 9.35 -2.04 -10.62
N PRO A 218 9.79 -2.33 -11.86
CA PRO A 218 10.72 -1.46 -12.58
C PRO A 218 10.07 -0.14 -13.04
N GLN A 219 8.74 -0.12 -13.11
CA GLN A 219 7.94 1.04 -13.52
C GLN A 219 7.06 1.47 -12.35
N THR A 220 6.94 2.78 -12.16
CA THR A 220 6.00 3.36 -11.20
C THR A 220 4.61 3.55 -11.82
N ASP A 221 3.58 3.65 -10.98
CA ASP A 221 2.24 3.97 -11.48
C ASP A 221 2.17 5.45 -11.91
N LEU A 222 1.61 5.74 -13.09
CA LEU A 222 1.55 7.10 -13.63
C LEU A 222 0.81 8.09 -12.71
N SER A 223 -0.05 7.59 -11.82
CA SER A 223 -0.84 8.41 -10.89
C SER A 223 -0.16 8.68 -9.55
N ALA A 224 0.95 8.01 -9.24
CA ALA A 224 1.64 8.12 -7.95
C ALA A 224 3.15 8.29 -8.15
N GLN A 225 3.76 9.18 -7.38
CA GLN A 225 5.22 9.34 -7.38
C GLN A 225 5.81 8.52 -6.23
N GLY A 226 6.76 7.64 -6.54
CA GLY A 226 7.47 6.83 -5.55
C GLY A 226 7.88 5.46 -6.08
N GLU A 227 8.55 4.69 -5.22
CA GLU A 227 8.95 3.32 -5.51
C GLU A 227 7.73 2.41 -5.53
N SER A 228 7.62 1.57 -6.56
CA SER A 228 6.53 0.62 -6.72
C SER A 228 7.00 -0.81 -6.53
N TYR A 229 6.09 -1.65 -6.02
CA TYR A 229 6.34 -3.04 -5.74
C TYR A 229 5.15 -3.89 -6.20
N PHE A 230 5.46 -5.10 -6.67
CA PHE A 230 4.47 -6.11 -6.98
C PHE A 230 4.19 -6.98 -5.76
N PHE A 231 2.92 -7.15 -5.44
CA PHE A 231 2.42 -8.04 -4.39
C PHE A 231 1.38 -9.01 -4.97
N GLN A 232 1.19 -10.14 -4.30
CA GLN A 232 0.10 -11.08 -4.60
C GLN A 232 -0.87 -11.16 -3.43
N THR A 233 -2.16 -11.23 -3.72
CA THR A 233 -3.21 -11.50 -2.73
C THR A 233 -4.14 -12.59 -3.24
N ASP A 234 -4.66 -13.41 -2.34
CA ASP A 234 -5.72 -14.39 -2.57
C ASP A 234 -7.11 -13.82 -2.22
N ASN A 235 -7.20 -12.54 -1.88
CA ASN A 235 -8.46 -11.88 -1.56
C ASN A 235 -9.35 -11.75 -2.81
N SER A 236 -10.37 -12.61 -2.89
CA SER A 236 -11.31 -12.68 -4.01
C SER A 236 -12.19 -11.43 -4.18
N HIS A 237 -12.24 -10.54 -3.17
CA HIS A 237 -12.92 -9.26 -3.27
C HIS A 237 -12.13 -8.22 -4.06
N ILE A 238 -10.81 -8.40 -4.20
CA ILE A 238 -9.95 -7.50 -4.97
C ILE A 238 -9.87 -8.01 -6.41
N ARG A 239 -10.63 -7.37 -7.31
CA ARG A 239 -10.66 -7.70 -8.74
C ARG A 239 -9.68 -6.85 -9.54
N VAL A 240 -9.18 -7.41 -10.64
CA VAL A 240 -8.34 -6.69 -11.61
C VAL A 240 -8.98 -5.35 -12.00
N GLY A 241 -8.18 -4.28 -12.01
CA GLY A 241 -8.61 -2.92 -12.30
C GLY A 241 -9.04 -2.10 -11.08
N MET A 242 -9.30 -2.72 -9.93
CA MET A 242 -9.63 -2.00 -8.69
C MET A 242 -8.41 -1.26 -8.13
N ARG A 243 -8.67 -0.13 -7.46
CA ARG A 243 -7.68 0.52 -6.58
C ARG A 243 -7.68 -0.19 -5.22
N VAL A 244 -6.52 -0.21 -4.58
CA VAL A 244 -6.35 -0.81 -3.25
C VAL A 244 -5.60 0.15 -2.34
N ALA A 245 -5.98 0.15 -1.07
CA ALA A 245 -5.21 0.71 0.02
C ALA A 245 -4.36 -0.40 0.63
N ALA A 246 -3.12 -0.06 0.97
CA ALA A 246 -2.15 -0.95 1.58
C ALA A 246 -1.67 -0.36 2.90
N TRP A 247 -1.63 -1.17 3.95
CA TRP A 247 -1.02 -0.82 5.23
C TRP A 247 0.29 -1.56 5.37
N ILE A 248 1.34 -0.77 5.53
CA ILE A 248 2.72 -1.22 5.48
C ILE A 248 3.37 -0.87 6.81
N PRO A 249 3.93 -1.85 7.55
CA PRO A 249 4.67 -1.57 8.77
C PRO A 249 5.85 -0.63 8.50
N GLU A 250 6.00 0.40 9.32
CA GLU A 250 7.16 1.29 9.31
C GLU A 250 8.39 0.60 9.87
N GLN A 251 9.55 0.98 9.33
CA GLN A 251 10.85 0.66 9.91
C GLN A 251 10.98 1.38 11.26
N GLY A 252 10.94 0.63 12.35
CA GLY A 252 11.03 1.18 13.69
C GLY A 252 10.85 0.13 14.78
N GLU A 253 11.25 0.49 16.00
CA GLU A 253 11.01 -0.34 17.17
C GLU A 253 9.51 -0.43 17.46
N ASN A 254 9.12 -1.59 17.96
CA ASN A 254 7.76 -1.87 18.37
C ASN A 254 7.39 -0.91 19.50
N GLN A 255 6.37 -0.07 19.29
CA GLN A 255 5.96 0.91 20.30
C GLN A 255 5.11 0.21 21.35
N SER A 256 5.49 0.34 22.62
CA SER A 256 4.65 -0.12 23.72
C SER A 256 3.58 0.93 24.01
N GLY A 257 2.35 0.49 24.24
CA GLY A 257 1.24 1.35 24.55
C GLY A 257 0.01 0.55 24.97
N VAL A 258 -1.16 1.13 24.79
CA VAL A 258 -2.44 0.52 25.15
C VAL A 258 -3.44 0.64 24.00
N VAL A 259 -4.38 -0.31 23.89
CA VAL A 259 -5.49 -0.21 22.93
C VAL A 259 -6.74 0.24 23.67
N ILE A 260 -7.29 1.37 23.24
CA ILE A 260 -8.51 1.96 23.74
C ILE A 260 -9.68 1.46 22.90
N PRO A 261 -10.65 0.72 23.47
CA PRO A 261 -11.83 0.28 22.75
C PRO A 261 -12.63 1.47 22.20
N LYS A 262 -13.28 1.29 21.05
CA LYS A 262 -14.09 2.34 20.42
C LYS A 262 -15.20 2.90 21.34
N SER A 263 -15.72 2.07 22.25
CA SER A 263 -16.77 2.46 23.20
C SER A 263 -16.29 3.42 24.30
N ALA A 264 -14.98 3.44 24.60
CA ALA A 264 -14.41 4.27 25.65
C ALA A 264 -14.04 5.67 25.15
N LEU A 265 -13.77 5.81 23.84
CA LEU A 265 -13.35 7.08 23.24
C LEU A 265 -14.54 8.01 23.09
N ILE A 266 -14.42 9.22 23.65
CA ILE A 266 -15.45 10.27 23.56
C ILE A 266 -14.91 11.39 22.70
N TRP A 267 -15.75 11.89 21.80
CA TRP A 267 -15.48 13.03 20.93
C TRP A 267 -16.32 14.22 21.38
N TYR A 268 -15.68 15.33 21.73
CA TYR A 268 -16.36 16.59 22.04
C TYR A 268 -15.49 17.77 21.62
N MET A 269 -16.08 18.76 20.94
CA MET A 269 -15.40 19.98 20.47
C MET A 269 -14.06 19.69 19.76
N ASP A 270 -14.07 18.73 18.83
CA ASP A 270 -12.89 18.32 18.05
C ASP A 270 -11.73 17.72 18.88
N GLN A 271 -11.99 17.35 20.14
CA GLN A 271 -11.04 16.66 21.00
C GLN A 271 -11.51 15.23 21.29
N ALA A 272 -10.59 14.28 21.13
CA ALA A 272 -10.76 12.91 21.56
C ALA A 272 -10.21 12.74 22.97
N PHE A 273 -11.00 12.15 23.88
CA PHE A 273 -10.55 11.91 25.25
C PHE A 273 -11.22 10.66 25.84
N VAL A 274 -10.68 10.24 26.99
CA VAL A 274 -11.21 9.15 27.80
C VAL A 274 -11.24 9.55 29.27
N TYR A 275 -12.01 8.81 30.08
CA TYR A 275 -11.96 8.90 31.53
C TYR A 275 -11.17 7.73 32.13
N ILE A 276 -10.21 8.06 32.97
CA ILE A 276 -9.44 7.11 33.77
C ILE A 276 -9.90 7.20 35.22
N LYS A 277 -10.23 6.06 35.82
CA LYS A 277 -10.54 5.98 37.24
C LYS A 277 -9.24 6.05 38.04
N THR A 278 -9.04 7.15 38.78
CA THR A 278 -7.83 7.39 39.57
C THR A 278 -8.00 7.01 41.03
N ALA A 279 -9.24 6.98 41.53
CA ALA A 279 -9.61 6.47 42.85
C ALA A 279 -11.04 5.91 42.83
N GLU A 280 -11.53 5.35 43.95
CA GLU A 280 -12.86 4.69 44.01
C GLU A 280 -14.01 5.56 43.49
N GLN A 281 -13.95 6.87 43.71
CA GLN A 281 -14.98 7.84 43.33
C GLN A 281 -14.43 9.00 42.51
N GLN A 282 -13.21 8.87 41.97
CA GLN A 282 -12.53 9.95 41.25
C GLN A 282 -12.13 9.48 39.85
N PHE A 283 -12.49 10.29 38.87
CA PHE A 283 -12.24 10.05 37.45
C PHE A 283 -11.54 11.26 36.86
N SER A 284 -10.54 11.02 36.03
CA SER A 284 -9.78 12.08 35.37
C SER A 284 -9.94 11.97 33.86
N ARG A 285 -10.25 13.11 33.25
CA ARG A 285 -10.29 13.24 31.79
C ARG A 285 -8.88 13.34 31.23
N ARG A 286 -8.56 12.45 30.28
CA ARG A 286 -7.28 12.41 29.55
C ARG A 286 -7.54 12.62 28.06
N THR A 287 -6.98 13.69 27.51
CA THR A 287 -6.99 13.95 26.07
C THR A 287 -6.06 12.98 25.35
N ILE A 288 -6.42 12.62 24.12
CA ILE A 288 -5.66 11.71 23.27
C ILE A 288 -5.35 12.44 21.97
N ASP A 289 -4.13 12.97 21.89
CA ASP A 289 -3.70 13.79 20.74
C ASP A 289 -3.08 12.93 19.63
N GLN A 290 -2.49 11.79 19.99
CA GLN A 290 -1.84 10.88 19.05
C GLN A 290 -2.38 9.46 19.23
N TYR A 291 -3.00 8.93 18.18
CA TYR A 291 -3.54 7.58 18.17
C TYR A 291 -3.49 6.96 16.77
N SER A 292 -3.45 5.63 16.72
CA SER A 292 -3.47 4.85 15.49
C SER A 292 -4.67 3.90 15.50
N ALA A 293 -5.46 3.88 14.43
CA ALA A 293 -6.60 2.96 14.33
C ALA A 293 -6.15 1.51 14.22
N THR A 294 -6.74 0.63 15.02
CA THR A 294 -6.48 -0.82 15.04
C THR A 294 -7.80 -1.58 14.90
N THR A 295 -7.74 -2.90 14.69
CA THR A 295 -8.94 -3.74 14.59
C THR A 295 -9.82 -3.68 15.86
N GLY A 296 -9.20 -3.54 17.05
CA GLY A 296 -9.90 -3.51 18.33
C GLY A 296 -10.29 -2.12 18.84
N GLY A 297 -9.86 -1.04 18.18
CA GLY A 297 -10.04 0.32 18.69
C GLY A 297 -8.91 1.24 18.25
N TYR A 298 -8.34 2.00 19.18
CA TYR A 298 -7.29 2.97 18.91
C TYR A 298 -6.07 2.68 19.78
N PHE A 299 -4.91 2.46 19.15
CA PHE A 299 -3.64 2.35 19.85
C PHE A 299 -3.16 3.74 20.27
N VAL A 300 -2.78 3.87 21.55
CA VAL A 300 -2.20 5.08 22.14
C VAL A 300 -0.86 4.71 22.76
N GLY A 301 0.21 5.31 22.26
CA GLY A 301 1.58 5.06 22.74
C GLY A 301 1.97 5.90 23.96
N ASN A 302 1.39 7.09 24.12
CA ASN A 302 1.74 8.05 25.16
C ASN A 302 0.49 8.67 25.81
N GLY A 303 0.60 9.08 27.07
CA GLY A 303 -0.45 9.81 27.81
C GLY A 303 -1.40 8.94 28.64
N ILE A 304 -1.46 7.64 28.34
CA ILE A 304 -2.23 6.63 29.09
C ILE A 304 -1.35 5.39 29.27
N ASN A 305 -1.29 4.85 30.48
CA ASN A 305 -0.38 3.78 30.84
C ASN A 305 -1.10 2.43 31.02
N ALA A 306 -0.36 1.35 30.80
CA ALA A 306 -0.82 0.02 31.19
C ALA A 306 -1.05 -0.04 32.72
N GLY A 307 -2.08 -0.79 33.13
CA GLY A 307 -2.51 -0.93 34.52
C GLY A 307 -3.56 0.11 34.96
N GLU A 308 -3.78 1.18 34.19
CA GLU A 308 -4.82 2.17 34.49
C GLU A 308 -6.23 1.60 34.24
N GLN A 309 -7.21 2.07 35.01
CA GLN A 309 -8.61 1.68 34.88
C GLN A 309 -9.36 2.62 33.94
N LEU A 310 -9.57 2.19 32.70
CA LEU A 310 -10.27 2.94 31.66
C LEU A 310 -11.78 2.74 31.77
N VAL A 311 -12.56 3.82 31.74
CA VAL A 311 -14.03 3.75 31.67
C VAL A 311 -14.47 3.37 30.25
N VAL A 312 -15.14 2.24 30.10
CA VAL A 312 -15.62 1.70 28.81
C VAL A 312 -17.12 1.85 28.59
N ILE A 313 -17.89 2.03 29.67
CA ILE A 313 -19.33 2.32 29.67
C ILE A 313 -19.60 3.41 30.72
N GLY A 314 -20.45 4.39 30.40
CA GLY A 314 -20.83 5.47 31.31
C GLY A 314 -20.02 6.76 31.15
N GLY A 315 -19.15 6.86 30.14
CA GLY A 315 -18.32 8.04 29.91
C GLY A 315 -19.10 9.33 29.63
N GLN A 316 -20.24 9.24 28.94
CA GLN A 316 -21.12 10.41 28.71
C GLN A 316 -21.77 10.94 29.99
N MET A 317 -21.98 10.08 30.98
CA MET A 317 -22.48 10.50 32.29
C MET A 317 -21.41 11.27 33.04
N LEU A 318 -20.17 10.80 33.04
CA LEU A 318 -19.04 11.53 33.63
C LEU A 318 -18.87 12.91 32.99
N LEU A 319 -19.01 13.00 31.67
CA LEU A 319 -19.00 14.27 30.95
C LEU A 319 -20.14 15.20 31.41
N SER A 320 -21.34 14.66 31.63
CA SER A 320 -22.49 15.45 32.12
C SER A 320 -22.26 15.97 33.55
N GLU A 321 -21.68 15.16 34.42
CA GLU A 321 -21.32 15.59 35.79
C GLU A 321 -20.18 16.61 35.78
N GLU A 322 -19.23 16.50 34.85
CA GLU A 322 -18.18 17.51 34.64
C GLU A 322 -18.79 18.88 34.29
N PHE A 323 -19.77 18.91 33.35
CA PHE A 323 -20.47 20.14 32.99
C PHE A 323 -21.27 20.73 34.15
N ARG A 324 -21.96 19.89 34.94
CA ARG A 324 -22.70 20.36 36.12
C ARG A 324 -21.79 21.06 37.11
N GLY A 325 -20.59 20.51 37.35
CA GLY A 325 -19.60 21.09 38.27
C GLY A 325 -19.01 22.43 37.82
N GLN A 326 -19.21 22.84 36.57
CA GLN A 326 -18.71 24.10 36.00
C GLN A 326 -19.76 25.22 35.98
N ILE A 327 -21.01 24.93 36.34
CA ILE A 327 -22.06 25.95 36.44
C ILE A 327 -21.78 26.76 37.73
N PRO A 328 -21.52 28.07 37.65
CA PRO A 328 -21.37 28.91 38.83
C PRO A 328 -22.62 28.81 39.69
N ASN A 329 -22.46 28.70 41.02
CA ASN A 329 -23.60 28.85 41.91
C ASN A 329 -24.11 30.29 41.76
N GLU A 330 -25.32 30.46 41.22
CA GLU A 330 -26.07 31.71 41.27
C GLU A 330 -26.62 31.90 42.68
N ASP A 331 -25.75 32.12 43.65
CA ASP A 331 -26.10 32.60 45.00
C ASP A 331 -24.96 33.50 45.48
N ASP A 332 -25.00 34.77 45.07
CA ASP A 332 -24.45 35.95 45.76
C ASP A 332 -25.28 37.19 45.35
#